data_AF-A0A1R3W8F3-F1
#
_entry.id   AF-A0A1R3W8F3-F1
#
_cell.length_a   1.000
_cell.length_b   1.000
_cell.length_c   1.000
_cell.angle_alpha   90.00
_cell.angle_beta   90.00
_cell.angle_gamma   90.00
#
_symmetry.space_group_name_H-M   'P 1'
#
loop_
_entity.id
_entity.type
_entity.pdbx_description
1 polymer ?
#
loop_
_entity_poly.entity_id
_entity_poly.type
_entity_poly.pdbx_seq_one_letter_code
_entity_poly.pdbx_strand_id
1 'polypeptide(L)'
;MQRASAALVTSVCMEKNRMDKISFILDETDQLLLLHEWETVFLLEKRDNSVLWKEKYVGDPTCGLIDKDNKWAVVAGDHLTIWSQGKALNVAGLADIHSIRLEKADTLKVLIDPWSTRSAVWKVNVKTLEKSKIRDFSEYRDKPYTEEVKW
;
A
#
# COMPACT_ATOMS: atom_id res chain seq x y z
N MET A 1 5.80 57.71 20.57
CA MET A 1 6.87 56.77 20.19
C MET A 1 6.28 55.38 20.32
N GLN A 2 5.83 54.78 19.21
CA GLN A 2 5.19 53.46 19.22
C GLN A 2 5.68 52.74 17.96
N ARG A 3 6.40 51.63 18.13
CA ARG A 3 6.84 50.77 17.04
C ARG A 3 6.89 49.31 17.48
N ALA A 4 6.58 48.50 16.47
CA ALA A 4 6.79 47.08 16.26
C ALA A 4 5.75 46.13 16.88
N SER A 5 5.36 45.03 16.23
CA SER A 5 5.34 44.60 14.82
C SER A 5 4.65 43.23 14.82
N ALA A 6 3.99 42.89 13.72
CA ALA A 6 3.23 41.67 13.49
C ALA A 6 4.07 40.38 13.57
N ALA A 7 3.40 39.26 13.89
CA ALA A 7 3.76 37.94 13.41
C ALA A 7 2.48 37.14 13.12
N LEU A 8 2.45 36.56 11.93
CA LEU A 8 1.37 35.89 11.25
C LEU A 8 0.97 34.58 11.93
N VAL A 9 -0.33 34.29 12.01
CA VAL A 9 -0.84 32.91 12.01
C VAL A 9 -1.58 32.72 10.70
N THR A 10 -0.83 32.39 9.66
CA THR A 10 -1.38 31.99 8.36
C THR A 10 -1.48 30.47 8.32
N SER A 11 -2.58 30.00 7.74
CA SER A 11 -2.74 28.67 7.17
C SER A 11 -3.01 27.51 8.15
N VAL A 12 -4.25 27.44 8.64
CA VAL A 12 -4.96 26.16 8.76
C VAL A 12 -6.22 26.23 7.90
N CYS A 13 -6.01 26.51 6.62
CA CYS A 13 -6.93 26.09 5.56
C CYS A 13 -6.18 24.97 4.85
N MET A 14 -6.19 23.76 5.43
CA MET A 14 -5.73 22.59 4.71
C MET A 14 -6.56 22.52 3.42
N GLU A 15 -5.82 22.50 2.32
CA GLU A 15 -6.21 22.48 0.93
C GLU A 15 -7.41 21.57 0.66
N LYS A 16 -8.61 22.15 0.76
CA LYS A 16 -9.87 21.46 0.49
C LYS A 16 -10.18 21.33 -1.02
N ASN A 17 -9.15 21.39 -1.88
CA ASN A 17 -9.34 21.56 -3.34
C ASN A 17 -8.13 21.13 -4.19
N ARG A 18 -7.61 19.91 -4.02
CA ARG A 18 -6.61 19.36 -4.96
C ARG A 18 -6.43 17.83 -5.01
N MET A 19 -7.49 17.03 -4.79
CA MET A 19 -7.44 15.58 -5.11
C MET A 19 -7.78 15.27 -6.57
N ASP A 20 -7.70 16.25 -7.48
CA ASP A 20 -7.99 16.07 -8.90
C ASP A 20 -6.69 16.07 -9.71
N LYS A 21 -6.06 14.88 -9.88
CA LYS A 21 -5.53 14.34 -11.17
C LYS A 21 -4.47 13.23 -11.09
N ILE A 22 -3.87 12.90 -9.94
CA ILE A 22 -2.77 11.91 -9.90
C ILE A 22 -2.80 10.99 -8.65
N SER A 23 -3.98 10.73 -8.10
CA SER A 23 -4.15 9.73 -7.05
C SER A 23 -4.76 8.45 -7.64
N PHE A 24 -4.20 7.31 -7.25
CA PHE A 24 -4.65 5.99 -7.67
C PHE A 24 -5.16 5.23 -6.45
N ILE A 25 -6.41 4.77 -6.51
CA ILE A 25 -7.02 4.00 -5.44
C ILE A 25 -6.48 2.57 -5.52
N LEU A 26 -5.91 2.10 -4.42
CA LEU A 26 -5.43 0.72 -4.27
C LEU A 26 -6.54 -0.18 -3.73
N ASP A 27 -7.29 0.30 -2.74
CA ASP A 27 -8.48 -0.36 -2.21
C ASP A 27 -9.34 0.64 -1.41
N GLU A 28 -10.62 0.32 -1.19
CA GLU A 28 -11.56 1.20 -0.51
C GLU A 28 -12.64 0.41 0.25
N THR A 29 -13.00 0.89 1.43
CA THR A 29 -14.18 0.47 2.19
C THR A 29 -15.09 1.66 2.47
N ASP A 30 -16.20 1.43 3.18
CA ASP A 30 -17.07 2.53 3.64
C ASP A 30 -16.35 3.49 4.61
N GLN A 31 -15.31 3.04 5.30
CA GLN A 31 -14.59 3.82 6.33
C GLN A 31 -13.20 4.25 5.88
N LEU A 32 -12.49 3.40 5.14
CA LEU A 32 -11.08 3.62 4.81
C LEU A 32 -10.88 3.78 3.31
N LEU A 33 -9.94 4.64 2.94
CA LEU A 33 -9.47 4.80 1.57
C LEU A 33 -7.96 4.59 1.54
N LEU A 34 -7.51 3.60 0.77
CA LEU A 34 -6.10 3.32 0.54
C LEU A 34 -5.76 3.73 -0.89
N LEU A 35 -4.83 4.67 -1.02
CA LEU A 35 -4.43 5.22 -2.31
C LEU A 35 -2.93 5.49 -2.34
N HIS A 36 -2.41 5.75 -3.53
CA HIS A 36 -1.09 6.35 -3.66
C HIS A 36 -1.12 7.57 -4.59
N GLU A 37 -0.21 8.49 -4.32
CA GLU A 37 0.18 9.59 -5.21
C GLU A 37 1.66 9.41 -5.50
N TRP A 38 1.95 8.92 -6.71
CA TRP A 38 3.29 8.50 -7.12
C TRP A 38 3.82 7.47 -6.10
N GLU A 39 5.05 7.63 -5.64
CA GLU A 39 5.70 6.74 -4.69
C GLU A 39 5.23 6.91 -3.23
N THR A 40 4.15 7.65 -2.97
CA THR A 40 3.64 7.89 -1.60
C THR A 40 2.27 7.27 -1.39
N VAL A 41 2.19 6.36 -0.44
CA VAL A 41 0.95 5.70 0.01
C VAL A 41 0.27 6.53 1.09
N PHE A 42 -1.07 6.53 1.06
CA PHE A 42 -1.92 7.08 2.10
C PHE A 42 -3.04 6.09 2.45
N LEU A 43 -3.24 5.88 3.75
CA LEU A 43 -4.47 5.31 4.29
C LEU A 43 -5.22 6.44 5.01
N LEU A 44 -6.43 6.71 4.55
CA LEU A 44 -7.27 7.79 5.04
C LEU A 44 -8.51 7.24 5.74
N GLU A 45 -8.93 7.90 6.82
CA GLU A 45 -10.26 7.76 7.41
C GLU A 45 -11.22 8.67 6.64
N LYS A 46 -12.23 8.11 5.97
CA LYS A 46 -13.14 8.85 5.07
C LYS A 46 -14.05 9.82 5.80
N ARG A 47 -14.33 9.58 7.09
CA ARG A 47 -15.24 10.44 7.86
C ARG A 47 -14.72 11.87 8.00
N ASP A 48 -13.42 12.02 8.24
CA ASP A 48 -12.78 13.32 8.51
C ASP A 48 -11.52 13.59 7.67
N ASN A 49 -11.20 12.70 6.74
CA ASN A 49 -10.00 12.72 5.90
C ASN A 49 -8.69 12.72 6.69
N SER A 50 -8.68 12.16 7.90
CA SER A 50 -7.45 12.01 8.66
C SER A 50 -6.54 10.95 8.05
N VAL A 51 -5.23 11.26 8.00
CA VAL A 51 -4.21 10.34 7.52
C VAL A 51 -3.84 9.37 8.64
N LEU A 52 -4.24 8.11 8.51
CA LEU A 52 -3.94 7.04 9.47
C LEU A 52 -2.56 6.44 9.25
N TRP A 53 -2.11 6.41 7.99
CA TRP A 53 -0.80 5.93 7.60
C TRP A 53 -0.34 6.63 6.31
N LYS A 54 0.95 6.95 6.28
CA LYS A 54 1.64 7.53 5.14
C LYS A 54 3.03 6.93 5.04
N GLU A 55 3.42 6.49 3.85
CA GLU A 55 4.72 5.87 3.62
C GLU A 55 5.23 6.11 2.21
N LYS A 56 6.55 6.10 2.06
CA LYS A 56 7.21 6.21 0.76
C LYS A 56 7.71 4.84 0.32
N TYR A 57 7.50 4.56 -0.95
CA TYR A 57 7.96 3.37 -1.64
C TYR A 57 9.09 3.78 -2.61
N VAL A 58 9.89 2.83 -3.06
CA VAL A 58 10.76 3.05 -4.22
C VAL A 58 9.99 2.62 -5.47
N GLY A 59 9.71 3.55 -6.37
CA GLY A 59 8.71 3.34 -7.41
C GLY A 59 7.28 3.34 -6.87
N ASP A 60 6.32 3.30 -7.79
CA ASP A 60 4.91 3.32 -7.44
C ASP A 60 4.48 1.98 -6.83
N PRO A 61 3.70 2.00 -5.74
CA PRO A 61 3.02 0.81 -5.24
C PRO A 61 2.20 0.13 -6.34
N THR A 62 2.23 -1.20 -6.38
CA THR A 62 1.55 -1.98 -7.43
C THR A 62 0.17 -2.46 -7.00
N CYS A 63 -0.02 -2.69 -5.70
CA CYS A 63 -1.27 -3.24 -5.18
C CYS A 63 -1.47 -2.95 -3.69
N GLY A 64 -2.72 -2.95 -3.24
CA GLY A 64 -3.08 -2.82 -1.83
C GLY A 64 -4.38 -3.54 -1.52
N LEU A 65 -4.63 -3.81 -0.24
CA LEU A 65 -5.86 -4.41 0.26
C LEU A 65 -6.19 -3.87 1.65
N ILE A 66 -7.46 -3.68 1.94
CA ILE A 66 -8.00 -3.33 3.25
C ILE A 66 -8.82 -4.51 3.78
N ASP A 67 -8.69 -4.79 5.07
CA ASP A 67 -9.58 -5.72 5.76
C ASP A 67 -11.03 -5.24 5.71
N LYS A 68 -11.98 -6.16 5.52
CA LYS A 68 -13.41 -5.82 5.52
C LYS A 68 -13.90 -5.23 6.85
N ASP A 69 -13.23 -5.53 7.96
CA ASP A 69 -13.54 -4.98 9.29
C ASP A 69 -12.69 -3.74 9.61
N ASN A 70 -11.93 -3.21 8.64
CA ASN A 70 -11.06 -2.03 8.77
C ASN A 70 -9.95 -2.16 9.83
N LYS A 71 -9.54 -3.38 10.19
CA LYS A 71 -8.55 -3.63 11.25
C LYS A 71 -7.10 -3.58 10.77
N TRP A 72 -6.89 -3.79 9.49
CA TRP A 72 -5.58 -3.73 8.87
C TRP A 72 -5.70 -3.32 7.40
N ALA A 73 -4.58 -2.81 6.85
CA ALA A 73 -4.41 -2.55 5.44
C ALA A 73 -3.00 -3.00 5.04
N VAL A 74 -2.82 -3.34 3.76
CA VAL A 74 -1.52 -3.73 3.21
C VAL A 74 -1.26 -3.00 1.92
N VAL A 75 0.00 -2.64 1.68
CA VAL A 75 0.47 -2.16 0.38
C VAL A 75 1.71 -2.90 -0.03
N ALA A 76 1.76 -3.23 -1.32
CA ALA A 76 2.84 -3.94 -1.97
C ALA A 76 3.34 -3.20 -3.22
N GLY A 77 4.60 -3.44 -3.54
CA GLY A 77 5.34 -2.85 -4.65
C GLY A 77 6.79 -3.29 -4.53
N ASP A 78 7.72 -2.36 -4.29
CA ASP A 78 9.11 -2.68 -3.96
C ASP A 78 9.25 -3.53 -2.68
N HIS A 79 8.35 -3.39 -1.70
CA HIS A 79 8.26 -4.21 -0.50
C HIS A 79 6.80 -4.41 -0.06
N LEU A 80 6.56 -5.25 0.96
CA LEU A 80 5.24 -5.43 1.58
C LEU A 80 5.19 -4.74 2.93
N THR A 81 4.25 -3.83 3.11
CA THR A 81 3.97 -3.19 4.39
C THR A 81 2.57 -3.50 4.86
N ILE A 82 2.45 -3.79 6.16
CA ILE A 82 1.19 -4.08 6.83
C ILE A 82 0.95 -3.01 7.88
N TRP A 83 -0.14 -2.27 7.71
CA TRP A 83 -0.66 -1.38 8.71
C TRP A 83 -1.71 -2.08 9.58
N SER A 84 -1.55 -1.98 10.90
CA SER A 84 -2.54 -2.46 11.87
C SER A 84 -2.40 -1.70 13.18
N GLN A 85 -3.52 -1.30 13.78
CA GLN A 85 -3.56 -0.62 15.08
C GLN A 85 -2.63 0.61 15.15
N GLY A 86 -2.59 1.41 14.08
CA GLY A 86 -1.78 2.63 14.01
C GLY A 86 -0.27 2.40 13.84
N LYS A 87 0.16 1.17 13.53
CA LYS A 87 1.56 0.83 13.25
C LYS A 87 1.68 0.23 11.86
N ALA A 88 2.71 0.63 11.13
CA ALA A 88 3.11 0.04 9.86
C ALA A 88 4.38 -0.79 10.06
N LEU A 89 4.39 -2.02 9.55
CA LEU A 89 5.53 -2.94 9.66
C LEU A 89 5.82 -3.61 8.32
N ASN A 90 7.10 -3.64 7.96
CA ASN A 90 7.55 -4.23 6.70
C ASN A 90 7.77 -5.73 6.88
N VAL A 91 7.22 -6.52 5.96
CA VAL A 91 7.48 -7.96 5.90
C VAL A 91 8.81 -8.18 5.21
N ALA A 92 9.87 -8.36 6.01
CA ALA A 92 11.23 -8.50 5.51
C ALA A 92 11.36 -9.58 4.42
N GLY A 93 12.30 -9.42 3.48
CA GLY A 93 12.67 -10.47 2.52
C GLY A 93 11.64 -10.77 1.43
N LEU A 94 10.62 -9.93 1.25
CA LEU A 94 9.78 -9.89 0.05
C LEU A 94 10.05 -8.56 -0.66
N ALA A 95 10.26 -8.61 -1.97
CA ALA A 95 10.51 -7.43 -2.79
C ALA A 95 10.02 -7.66 -4.23
N ASP A 96 9.81 -6.58 -4.97
CA ASP A 96 9.31 -6.61 -6.36
C ASP A 96 7.99 -7.38 -6.47
N ILE A 97 7.05 -7.01 -5.61
CA ILE A 97 5.74 -7.63 -5.48
C ILE A 97 4.85 -7.08 -6.59
N HIS A 98 4.33 -8.00 -7.39
CA HIS A 98 3.44 -7.70 -8.50
C HIS A 98 1.98 -7.67 -8.09
N SER A 99 1.55 -8.62 -7.25
CA SER A 99 0.14 -8.76 -6.90
C SER A 99 -0.05 -9.43 -5.54
N ILE A 100 -1.14 -9.07 -4.88
CA ILE A 100 -1.61 -9.69 -3.64
C ILE A 100 -3.07 -10.11 -3.77
N ARG A 101 -3.47 -11.17 -3.07
CA ARG A 101 -4.88 -11.54 -2.90
C ARG A 101 -5.12 -12.18 -1.55
N LEU A 102 -6.30 -11.98 -0.99
CA LEU A 102 -6.72 -12.63 0.24
C LEU A 102 -7.01 -14.12 0.00
N GLU A 103 -6.39 -15.00 0.78
CA GLU A 103 -6.73 -16.44 0.81
C GLU A 103 -7.73 -16.74 1.93
N LYS A 104 -7.51 -16.14 3.11
CA LYS A 104 -8.33 -16.25 4.33
C LYS A 104 -8.26 -14.94 5.08
N ALA A 105 -9.12 -14.77 6.10
CA ALA A 105 -9.25 -13.53 6.87
C ALA A 105 -7.92 -12.84 7.23
N ASP A 106 -6.91 -13.60 7.67
CA ASP A 106 -5.61 -13.03 8.09
C ASP A 106 -4.44 -13.50 7.20
N THR A 107 -4.72 -13.98 5.99
CA THR A 107 -3.68 -14.59 5.15
C THR A 107 -3.77 -14.15 3.70
N LEU A 108 -2.66 -13.58 3.24
CA LEU A 108 -2.45 -13.15 1.87
C LEU A 108 -1.65 -14.18 1.09
N LYS A 109 -1.95 -14.29 -0.20
CA LYS A 109 -0.99 -14.76 -1.20
C LYS A 109 -0.32 -13.56 -1.85
N VAL A 110 0.98 -13.66 -2.07
CA VAL A 110 1.81 -12.62 -2.64
C VAL A 110 2.55 -13.19 -3.84
N LEU A 111 2.45 -12.54 -4.99
CA LEU A 111 3.19 -12.89 -6.20
C LEU A 111 4.36 -11.92 -6.36
N ILE A 112 5.57 -12.46 -6.37
CA ILE A 112 6.78 -11.73 -6.78
C ILE A 112 6.82 -11.64 -8.30
N ASP A 113 7.34 -10.53 -8.84
CA ASP A 113 7.51 -10.21 -10.25
C ASP A 113 7.54 -11.47 -11.14
N PRO A 114 6.46 -11.74 -11.91
CA PRO A 114 6.28 -12.90 -12.77
C PRO A 114 7.39 -13.14 -13.80
N TRP A 115 8.07 -12.08 -14.22
CA TRP A 115 9.12 -12.15 -15.25
C TRP A 115 10.51 -12.30 -14.65
N SER A 116 10.64 -12.13 -13.33
CA SER A 116 11.91 -12.27 -12.64
C SER A 116 12.35 -13.74 -12.48
N THR A 117 13.66 -13.94 -12.33
CA THR A 117 14.22 -15.24 -11.95
C THR A 117 13.86 -15.65 -10.51
N ARG A 118 13.43 -14.69 -9.68
CA ARG A 118 13.00 -14.87 -8.28
C ARG A 118 11.49 -15.07 -8.13
N SER A 119 10.75 -15.13 -9.23
CA SER A 119 9.29 -15.20 -9.20
C SER A 119 8.79 -16.42 -8.43
N ALA A 120 7.88 -16.15 -7.50
CA ALA A 120 7.37 -17.12 -6.56
C ALA A 120 6.03 -16.64 -5.98
N VAL A 121 5.24 -17.60 -5.54
CA VAL A 121 4.04 -17.34 -4.74
C VAL A 121 4.37 -17.59 -3.28
N TRP A 122 4.12 -16.59 -2.44
CA TRP A 122 4.29 -16.64 -1.00
C TRP A 122 2.95 -16.57 -0.29
N LYS A 123 2.92 -17.11 0.92
CA LYS A 123 1.85 -16.95 1.90
C LYS A 123 2.35 -16.05 3.01
N VAL A 124 1.56 -15.06 3.42
CA VAL A 124 1.89 -14.12 4.49
C VAL A 124 0.72 -14.00 5.46
N ASN A 125 1.00 -14.14 6.75
CA ASN A 125 0.02 -13.84 7.80
C ASN A 125 0.12 -12.37 8.21
N VAL A 126 -0.98 -11.64 8.13
CA VAL A 126 -0.99 -10.18 8.37
C VAL A 126 -0.83 -9.80 9.85
N LYS A 127 -1.12 -10.72 10.78
CA LYS A 127 -1.00 -10.50 12.22
C LYS A 127 0.39 -10.85 12.74
N THR A 128 0.95 -11.97 12.28
CA THR A 128 2.24 -12.49 12.78
C THR A 128 3.44 -12.07 11.93
N LEU A 129 3.20 -11.55 10.71
CA LEU A 129 4.21 -11.27 9.68
C LEU A 129 4.98 -12.50 9.20
N GLU A 130 4.59 -13.69 9.66
CA GLU A 130 5.17 -14.94 9.22
C GLU A 130 4.87 -15.15 7.74
N LYS A 131 5.90 -15.60 7.02
CA LYS A 131 5.80 -15.91 5.60
C LYS A 131 6.37 -17.28 5.30
N SER A 132 5.77 -17.93 4.31
CA SER A 132 6.26 -19.19 3.76
C SER A 132 6.09 -19.19 2.25
N LYS A 133 7.07 -19.73 1.54
CA LYS A 133 6.98 -19.89 0.09
C LYS A 133 6.02 -21.04 -0.20
N ILE A 134 5.05 -20.81 -1.07
CA ILE A 134 4.11 -21.86 -1.53
C ILE A 134 4.75 -22.63 -2.67
N ARG A 135 5.24 -21.91 -3.68
CA ARG A 135 5.88 -22.48 -4.89
C ARG A 135 6.69 -21.44 -5.64
N ASP A 136 7.58 -21.91 -6.50
CA ASP A 136 8.12 -21.11 -7.61
C ASP A 136 7.01 -20.78 -8.63
N PHE A 137 7.17 -19.66 -9.33
CA PHE A 137 6.26 -19.20 -10.38
C PHE A 137 7.06 -18.85 -11.64
N SER A 138 7.38 -19.83 -12.48
CA SER A 138 8.19 -19.62 -13.69
C SER A 138 7.37 -19.45 -14.97
N GLU A 139 6.04 -19.46 -14.88
CA GLU A 139 5.12 -19.55 -16.01
C GLU A 139 5.19 -18.34 -16.96
N TYR A 140 5.68 -17.19 -16.48
CA TYR A 140 5.82 -15.95 -17.23
C TYR A 140 7.27 -15.58 -17.54
N ARG A 141 8.23 -16.41 -17.11
CA ARG A 141 9.65 -16.23 -17.42
C ARG A 141 9.85 -16.29 -18.94
N ASP A 142 10.63 -15.36 -19.45
CA ASP A 142 10.96 -15.21 -20.88
C ASP A 142 9.75 -14.98 -21.81
N LYS A 143 8.57 -14.66 -21.24
CA LYS A 143 7.40 -14.24 -22.03
C LYS A 143 7.34 -12.71 -22.14
N PRO A 144 6.75 -12.17 -23.21
CA PRO A 144 6.43 -10.76 -23.27
C PRO A 144 5.60 -10.30 -22.06
N TYR A 145 5.75 -9.02 -21.69
CA TYR A 145 4.94 -8.40 -20.66
C TYR A 145 3.45 -8.45 -21.00
N THR A 146 2.61 -8.62 -19.97
CA THR A 146 1.15 -8.52 -20.08
C THR A 146 0.58 -8.04 -18.75
N GLU A 147 -0.47 -7.23 -18.82
CA GLU A 147 -1.17 -6.73 -17.62
C GLU A 147 -1.85 -7.85 -16.83
N GLU A 148 -2.29 -8.91 -17.51
CA GLU A 148 -3.09 -9.98 -16.90
C GLU A 148 -2.24 -11.23 -16.64
N VAL A 149 -1.82 -11.37 -15.40
CA VAL A 149 -1.05 -12.54 -14.93
C VAL A 149 -2.00 -13.56 -14.29
N LYS A 150 -1.96 -14.81 -14.77
CA LYS A 150 -2.75 -15.92 -14.24
C LYS A 150 -1.93 -16.73 -13.25
N TRP A 151 -2.31 -16.70 -11.96
CA TRP A 151 -1.54 -17.29 -10.87
C TRP A 151 -2.36 -17.85 -9.70
#